data_AF-V5FYK1-F1
#
_entry.id   AF-V5FYK1-F1
#
_cell.length_a   1.000
_cell.length_b   1.000
_cell.length_c   1.000
_cell.angle_alpha   90.00
_cell.angle_beta   90.00
_cell.angle_gamma   90.00
#
_symmetry.space_group_name_H-M   'P 1'
#
loop_
_entity.id
_entity.type
_entity.pdbx_description
1 polymer ?
#
loop_
_entity_poly.entity_id
_entity_poly.type
_entity_poly.pdbx_seq_one_letter_code
_entity_poly.pdbx_strand_id
1 'polypeptide(L)'
;MEDQAQDQFERILARVHSLDDLSADVVVELRRISEGSLVLDKFKVPTAEYWNWLDKVGDDIRGVEYDAQNARIALKGGPGWMHEAASQLINSRLLRELEDRLSAATGSRYFLTGSTCCSLAGDFDGSTKQADASLMEYGAEWPAVILEVGISETTNKLYKDAERWLEGSLGQTKLVILVDVEETDKQHTLNDKWELSAADFQQMRHRALSRDILQWYHTKAISLVGTFKLSVHLWYSDGDRQCILNKAVFSPGNLIDLTTINDVPLRLEHLMPAGSDLDMSQHF
;
A
#
# COMPACT_ATOMS: atom_id res chain seq x y z
N MET A 1 18.04 -1.62 17.06
CA MET A 1 17.50 -2.64 16.13
C MET A 1 17.04 -2.01 14.82
N GLU A 2 16.46 -0.80 14.87
CA GLU A 2 16.64 0.17 13.77
C GLU A 2 18.08 0.09 13.24
N ASP A 3 19.08 0.16 14.13
CA ASP A 3 20.51 0.07 13.75
C ASP A 3 20.92 -1.07 12.80
N GLN A 4 20.39 -2.30 12.88
CA GLN A 4 20.90 -3.39 12.01
C GLN A 4 20.21 -3.45 10.64
N ALA A 5 18.90 -3.23 10.60
CA ALA A 5 18.17 -3.05 9.34
C ALA A 5 18.62 -1.77 8.66
N GLN A 6 18.83 -0.70 9.44
CA GLN A 6 19.45 0.54 8.99
C GLN A 6 20.88 0.28 8.51
N ASP A 7 21.72 -0.46 9.23
CA ASP A 7 23.09 -0.79 8.78
C ASP A 7 23.08 -1.57 7.47
N GLN A 8 22.16 -2.53 7.30
CA GLN A 8 22.04 -3.28 6.05
C GLN A 8 21.55 -2.38 4.91
N PHE A 9 20.56 -1.53 5.19
CA PHE A 9 20.07 -0.51 4.26
C PHE A 9 21.19 0.43 3.82
N GLU A 10 21.93 1.01 4.77
CA GLU A 10 23.07 1.90 4.52
C GLU A 10 24.16 1.21 3.71
N ARG A 11 24.45 -0.08 3.96
CA ARG A 11 25.43 -0.85 3.19
C ARG A 11 25.02 -1.04 1.73
N ILE A 12 23.74 -1.29 1.47
CA ILE A 12 23.24 -1.43 0.09
C ILE A 12 23.22 -0.06 -0.57
N LEU A 13 22.67 0.96 0.11
CA LEU A 13 22.59 2.32 -0.40
C LEU A 13 23.98 2.95 -0.63
N ALA A 14 25.00 2.53 0.13
CA ALA A 14 26.38 2.94 -0.08
C ALA A 14 26.89 2.57 -1.48
N ARG A 15 26.39 1.47 -2.07
CA ARG A 15 26.75 0.99 -3.42
C ARG A 15 25.99 1.70 -4.54
N VAL A 16 24.90 2.39 -4.23
CA VAL A 16 24.06 3.09 -5.21
C VAL A 16 24.53 4.55 -5.28
N HIS A 17 25.26 4.93 -6.33
CA HIS A 17 25.77 6.29 -6.51
C HIS A 17 24.98 7.07 -7.58
N SER A 18 24.34 6.33 -8.47
CA SER A 18 23.56 6.85 -9.59
C SER A 18 22.36 5.94 -9.85
N LEU A 19 21.51 6.37 -10.77
CA LEU A 19 20.36 5.59 -11.21
C LEU A 19 20.77 4.28 -11.90
N ASP A 20 21.89 4.27 -12.62
CA ASP A 20 22.40 3.07 -13.31
C ASP A 20 22.84 1.96 -12.33
N ASP A 21 23.13 2.31 -11.06
CA ASP A 21 23.45 1.33 -10.01
C ASP A 21 22.20 0.66 -9.42
N LEU A 22 21.01 1.20 -9.70
CA LEU A 22 19.73 0.73 -9.16
C LEU A 22 19.12 -0.36 -10.06
N SER A 23 19.71 -1.55 -10.06
CA SER A 23 19.16 -2.70 -10.80
C SER A 23 17.88 -3.26 -10.15
N ALA A 24 17.14 -4.11 -10.87
CA ALA A 24 15.96 -4.80 -10.33
C ALA A 24 16.27 -5.56 -9.03
N ASP A 25 17.41 -6.25 -8.97
CA ASP A 25 17.84 -7.00 -7.78
C ASP A 25 18.10 -6.06 -6.59
N VAL A 26 18.72 -4.90 -6.82
CA VAL A 26 18.97 -3.91 -5.77
C VAL A 26 17.65 -3.31 -5.27
N VAL A 27 16.70 -3.03 -6.17
CA VAL A 27 15.36 -2.58 -5.76
C VAL A 27 14.65 -3.63 -4.92
N VAL A 28 14.67 -4.91 -5.33
CA VAL A 28 14.08 -6.00 -4.55
C VAL A 28 14.76 -6.12 -3.18
N GLU A 29 16.09 -6.00 -3.12
CA GLU A 29 16.83 -6.05 -1.85
C GLU A 29 16.46 -4.91 -0.91
N LEU A 30 16.45 -3.67 -1.41
CA LEU A 30 16.06 -2.48 -0.63
C LEU A 30 14.62 -2.59 -0.12
N ARG A 31 13.69 -3.02 -0.99
CA ARG A 31 12.27 -3.19 -0.64
C ARG A 31 12.04 -4.28 0.41
N ARG A 32 12.90 -5.29 0.51
CA ARG A 32 12.78 -6.36 1.52
C ARG A 32 13.18 -5.92 2.93
N ILE A 33 13.96 -4.85 3.05
CA ILE A 33 14.49 -4.39 4.34
C ILE A 33 13.50 -3.50 5.08
N SER A 34 12.65 -2.79 4.33
CA SER A 34 11.68 -1.86 4.89
C SER A 34 10.24 -2.28 4.58
N GLU A 35 9.40 -2.28 5.62
CA GLU A 35 7.95 -2.41 5.48
C GLU A 35 7.31 -1.11 4.94
N GLY A 36 7.90 0.06 5.22
CA GLY A 36 7.46 1.36 4.70
C GLY A 36 8.17 1.79 3.41
N SER A 37 7.70 2.86 2.77
CA SER A 37 8.37 3.39 1.57
C SER A 37 9.70 4.06 1.88
N LEU A 38 10.70 3.80 1.03
CA LEU A 38 12.05 4.33 1.08
C LEU A 38 12.23 5.40 0.00
N VAL A 39 12.64 6.61 0.37
CA VAL A 39 12.92 7.69 -0.58
C VAL A 39 14.41 7.74 -0.88
N LEU A 40 14.78 7.61 -2.15
CA LEU A 40 16.15 7.72 -2.63
C LEU A 40 16.45 9.19 -2.97
N ASP A 41 17.05 9.88 -1.99
CA ASP A 41 17.37 11.32 -2.04
C ASP A 41 18.83 11.61 -2.45
N LYS A 42 19.71 10.61 -2.37
CA LYS A 42 21.18 10.73 -2.48
C LYS A 42 21.67 11.41 -3.76
N PHE A 43 20.90 11.33 -4.83
CA PHE A 43 21.15 12.00 -6.10
C PHE A 43 19.82 12.44 -6.71
N LYS A 44 19.87 13.50 -7.51
CA LYS A 44 18.71 13.94 -8.29
C LYS A 44 18.61 13.13 -9.56
N VAL A 45 17.39 12.71 -9.88
CA VAL A 45 17.06 11.94 -11.07
C VAL A 45 16.23 12.82 -11.99
N PRO A 46 16.77 13.32 -13.11
CA PRO A 46 15.98 14.00 -14.13
C PRO A 46 14.90 13.07 -14.70
N THR A 47 13.74 13.62 -15.05
CA THR A 47 12.59 12.84 -15.55
C THR A 47 12.94 11.99 -16.77
N ALA A 48 13.73 12.53 -17.71
CA ALA A 48 14.17 11.76 -18.88
C ALA A 48 15.07 10.57 -18.51
N GLU A 49 15.92 10.72 -17.49
CA GLU A 49 16.77 9.62 -17.01
C GLU A 49 15.95 8.55 -16.28
N TYR A 50 14.95 8.95 -15.51
CA TYR A 50 14.00 8.01 -14.89
C TYR A 50 13.32 7.13 -15.92
N TRP A 51 12.76 7.71 -16.99
CA TRP A 51 12.09 6.94 -18.03
C TRP A 51 13.05 6.02 -18.80
N ASN A 52 14.26 6.50 -19.11
CA ASN A 52 15.29 5.66 -19.73
C ASN A 52 15.71 4.50 -18.82
N TRP A 53 15.78 4.72 -17.51
CA TRP A 53 16.09 3.66 -16.55
C TRP A 53 14.95 2.67 -16.41
N LEU A 54 13.69 3.14 -16.34
CA LEU A 54 12.53 2.27 -16.23
C LEU A 54 12.42 1.34 -17.45
N ASP A 55 12.64 1.86 -18.66
CA ASP A 55 12.68 1.08 -19.90
C ASP A 55 13.80 0.01 -19.88
N LYS A 56 14.98 0.35 -19.35
CA LYS A 56 16.11 -0.60 -19.22
C LYS A 56 15.85 -1.70 -18.19
N VAL A 57 15.26 -1.35 -17.06
CA VAL A 57 15.03 -2.27 -15.93
C VAL A 57 13.80 -3.14 -16.17
N GLY A 58 12.85 -2.66 -16.97
CA GLY A 58 11.68 -3.38 -17.45
C GLY A 58 10.44 -3.19 -16.56
N ASP A 59 9.27 -3.35 -17.17
CA ASP A 59 7.96 -3.10 -16.57
C ASP A 59 7.59 -4.04 -15.42
N ASP A 60 8.34 -5.13 -15.24
CA ASP A 60 8.13 -6.09 -14.14
C ASP A 60 8.59 -5.53 -12.78
N ILE A 61 9.31 -4.41 -12.75
CA ILE A 61 9.73 -3.78 -11.51
C ILE A 61 8.55 -3.09 -10.82
N ARG A 62 8.11 -3.69 -9.71
CA ARG A 62 7.00 -3.18 -8.89
C ARG A 62 7.50 -2.34 -7.73
N GLY A 63 6.60 -1.49 -7.22
CA GLY A 63 6.82 -0.70 -6.02
C GLY A 63 7.87 0.38 -6.21
N VAL A 64 7.90 0.98 -7.40
CA VAL A 64 8.76 2.12 -7.71
C VAL A 64 7.87 3.28 -8.14
N GLU A 65 7.96 4.38 -7.42
CA GLU A 65 7.30 5.64 -7.74
C GLU A 65 8.36 6.70 -8.03
N TYR A 66 7.99 7.70 -8.82
CA TYR A 66 8.84 8.84 -9.13
C TYR A 66 8.15 10.15 -8.78
N ASP A 67 8.91 11.03 -8.16
CA ASP A 67 8.52 12.37 -7.76
C ASP A 67 9.35 13.36 -8.59
N ALA A 68 8.77 13.80 -9.71
CA ALA A 68 9.41 14.70 -10.66
C ALA A 68 9.67 16.08 -10.06
N GLN A 69 8.79 16.54 -9.16
CA GLN A 69 8.89 17.84 -8.51
C GLN A 69 10.16 17.92 -7.65
N ASN A 70 10.56 16.81 -7.05
CA ASN A 70 11.77 16.71 -6.23
C ASN A 70 12.92 15.96 -6.91
N ALA A 71 12.72 15.50 -8.15
CA ALA A 71 13.64 14.70 -8.95
C ALA A 71 14.19 13.50 -8.16
N ARG A 72 13.31 12.66 -7.63
CA ARG A 72 13.68 11.54 -6.73
C ARG A 72 12.79 10.31 -6.93
N ILE A 73 13.31 9.15 -6.53
CA ILE A 73 12.61 7.87 -6.59
C ILE A 73 12.14 7.48 -5.19
N ALA A 74 10.93 6.93 -5.08
CA ALA A 74 10.43 6.30 -3.87
C ALA A 74 10.16 4.81 -4.14
N LEU A 75 10.72 3.95 -3.31
CA LEU A 75 10.49 2.51 -3.35
C LEU A 75 9.42 2.16 -2.32
N LYS A 76 8.27 1.64 -2.72
CA LYS A 76 7.28 1.10 -1.77
C LYS A 76 7.89 -0.10 -1.04
N GLY A 77 7.63 -0.25 0.25
CA GLY A 77 8.04 -1.43 1.00
C GLY A 77 7.60 -2.73 0.32
N GLY A 78 8.29 -3.83 0.61
CA GLY A 78 7.82 -5.15 0.19
C GLY A 78 6.45 -5.44 0.83
N PRO A 79 5.49 -6.04 0.11
CA PRO A 79 4.21 -6.38 0.70
C PRO A 79 4.44 -7.38 1.84
N GLY A 80 4.23 -6.90 3.07
CA GLY A 80 4.17 -7.76 4.25
C GLY A 80 2.81 -8.44 4.35
N TRP A 81 2.74 -9.53 5.12
CA TRP A 81 1.49 -10.27 5.33
C TRP A 81 0.35 -9.38 5.85
N MET A 82 0.66 -8.36 6.65
CA MET A 82 -0.33 -7.37 7.13
C MET A 82 -0.85 -6.48 6.02
N HIS A 83 0.04 -5.97 5.16
CA HIS A 83 -0.35 -5.16 4.01
C HIS A 83 -1.27 -5.95 3.08
N GLU A 84 -0.92 -7.21 2.80
CA GLU A 84 -1.74 -8.10 1.98
C GLU A 84 -3.10 -8.39 2.63
N ALA A 85 -3.13 -8.69 3.93
CA ALA A 85 -4.37 -8.98 4.66
C ALA A 85 -5.31 -7.76 4.70
N ALA A 86 -4.77 -6.58 5.01
CA ALA A 86 -5.54 -5.34 5.03
C ALA A 86 -6.06 -4.99 3.63
N SER A 87 -5.21 -5.11 2.59
CA SER A 87 -5.60 -4.87 1.21
C SER A 87 -6.69 -5.84 0.74
N GLN A 88 -6.51 -7.15 0.97
CA GLN A 88 -7.51 -8.17 0.61
C GLN A 88 -8.85 -7.93 1.30
N LEU A 89 -8.81 -7.51 2.56
CA LEU A 89 -10.00 -7.24 3.31
C LEU A 89 -10.83 -6.11 2.68
N ILE A 90 -10.20 -4.97 2.40
CA ILE A 90 -10.89 -3.83 1.79
C ILE A 90 -11.31 -4.16 0.35
N ASN A 91 -10.45 -4.84 -0.42
CA ASN A 91 -10.76 -5.24 -1.79
C ASN A 91 -11.99 -6.16 -1.87
N SER A 92 -12.06 -7.18 -1.02
CA SER A 92 -13.11 -8.20 -1.08
C SER A 92 -14.49 -7.69 -0.66
N ARG A 93 -14.56 -6.58 0.06
CA ARG A 93 -15.81 -6.01 0.56
C ARG A 93 -16.10 -4.67 -0.10
N LEU A 94 -15.33 -3.65 0.27
CA LEU A 94 -15.65 -2.26 -0.06
C LEU A 94 -15.47 -1.96 -1.55
N LEU A 95 -14.35 -2.37 -2.15
CA LEU A 95 -14.13 -2.09 -3.57
C LEU A 95 -15.05 -2.91 -4.49
N ARG A 96 -15.35 -4.16 -4.13
CA ARG A 96 -16.34 -4.98 -4.88
C ARG A 96 -17.73 -4.38 -4.81
N GLU A 97 -18.15 -3.92 -3.64
CA GLU A 97 -19.44 -3.25 -3.51
C GLU A 97 -19.49 -1.94 -4.31
N LEU A 98 -18.39 -1.16 -4.29
CA LEU A 98 -18.26 0.04 -5.12
C LEU A 98 -18.28 -0.27 -6.62
N GLU A 99 -17.65 -1.36 -7.06
CA GLU A 99 -17.70 -1.84 -8.45
C GLU A 99 -19.15 -2.04 -8.90
N ASP A 100 -19.92 -2.81 -8.13
CA ASP A 100 -21.32 -3.12 -8.45
C ASP A 100 -22.19 -1.86 -8.43
N ARG A 101 -22.06 -1.03 -7.38
CA ARG A 101 -22.86 0.19 -7.20
C ARG A 101 -22.56 1.25 -8.24
N LEU A 102 -21.30 1.50 -8.56
CA LEU A 102 -20.92 2.47 -9.59
C LEU A 102 -21.35 2.00 -10.97
N SER A 103 -21.17 0.70 -11.27
CA SER A 103 -21.61 0.16 -12.56
C SER A 103 -23.13 0.27 -12.74
N ALA A 104 -23.89 0.00 -11.69
CA ALA A 104 -25.35 0.15 -11.71
C ALA A 104 -25.78 1.62 -11.83
N ALA A 105 -25.13 2.53 -11.09
CA ALA A 105 -25.51 3.94 -11.04
C ALA A 105 -25.15 4.72 -12.31
N THR A 106 -24.00 4.45 -12.93
CA THR A 106 -23.56 5.20 -14.12
C THR A 106 -23.90 4.49 -15.43
N GLY A 107 -24.20 3.20 -15.40
CA GLY A 107 -24.32 2.34 -16.58
C GLY A 107 -22.98 2.04 -17.28
N SER A 108 -21.86 2.53 -16.73
CA SER A 108 -20.51 2.23 -17.19
C SER A 108 -20.02 0.91 -16.59
N ARG A 109 -19.02 0.30 -17.23
CA ARG A 109 -18.34 -0.86 -16.65
C ARG A 109 -17.20 -0.41 -15.74
N TYR A 110 -17.28 -0.72 -14.46
CA TYR A 110 -16.15 -0.66 -13.54
C TYR A 110 -15.54 -2.05 -13.35
N PHE A 111 -14.25 -2.11 -13.01
CA PHE A 111 -13.57 -3.35 -12.69
C PHE A 111 -12.37 -3.12 -11.79
N LEU A 112 -12.11 -4.09 -10.92
CA LEU A 112 -10.92 -4.12 -10.09
C LEU A 112 -9.68 -4.43 -10.92
N THR A 113 -8.65 -3.59 -10.82
CA THR A 113 -7.36 -3.78 -11.52
C THR A 113 -6.26 -4.31 -10.61
N GLY A 114 -6.48 -4.28 -9.29
CA GLY A 114 -5.41 -4.53 -8.31
C GLY A 114 -4.42 -3.37 -8.30
N SER A 115 -3.13 -3.68 -8.10
CA SER A 115 -2.09 -2.66 -8.07
C SER A 115 -1.85 -2.08 -9.46
N THR A 116 -2.02 -0.77 -9.60
CA THR A 116 -1.92 -0.04 -10.86
C THR A 116 -0.92 1.10 -10.73
N CYS A 117 0.00 1.21 -11.69
CA CYS A 117 0.91 2.34 -11.80
C CYS A 117 0.35 3.34 -12.82
N CYS A 118 0.34 4.63 -12.46
CA CYS A 118 -0.13 5.71 -13.31
C CYS A 118 0.91 6.84 -13.35
N SER A 119 1.05 7.46 -14.52
CA SER A 119 1.66 8.78 -14.63
C SER A 119 0.67 9.82 -14.11
N LEU A 120 1.15 10.78 -13.34
CA LEU A 120 0.32 11.86 -12.81
C LEU A 120 0.39 13.09 -13.73
N ALA A 121 -0.61 13.95 -13.61
CA ALA A 121 -0.77 15.19 -14.36
C ALA A 121 -0.86 16.42 -13.43
N GLY A 122 -1.06 17.60 -14.02
CA GLY A 122 -1.21 18.86 -13.28
C GLY A 122 0.08 19.24 -12.54
N ASP A 123 -0.04 19.62 -11.27
CA ASP A 123 1.12 19.99 -10.43
C ASP A 123 2.07 18.80 -10.16
N PHE A 124 1.60 17.58 -10.42
CA PHE A 124 2.36 16.34 -10.32
C PHE A 124 2.84 15.82 -11.69
N ASP A 125 2.75 16.61 -12.75
CA ASP A 125 3.17 16.19 -14.09
C ASP A 125 4.59 15.61 -14.12
N GLY A 126 4.75 14.52 -14.88
CA GLY A 126 5.98 13.74 -14.97
C GLY A 126 6.27 12.81 -13.80
N SER A 127 5.49 12.85 -12.71
CA SER A 127 5.58 11.89 -11.60
C SER A 127 4.84 10.59 -11.91
N THR A 128 5.18 9.52 -11.20
CA THR A 128 4.44 8.25 -11.22
C THR A 128 3.96 7.89 -9.82
N LYS A 129 2.84 7.17 -9.75
CA LYS A 129 2.30 6.64 -8.50
C LYS A 129 1.71 5.26 -8.68
N GLN A 130 1.83 4.41 -7.66
CA GLN A 130 1.35 3.04 -7.72
C GLN A 130 0.38 2.72 -6.58
N ALA A 131 -0.87 2.49 -6.94
CA ALA A 131 -1.92 2.12 -5.99
C ALA A 131 -1.70 0.69 -5.47
N ASP A 132 -2.11 0.42 -4.23
CA ASP A 132 -2.11 -0.95 -3.70
C ASP A 132 -3.25 -1.76 -4.30
N ALA A 133 -4.42 -1.13 -4.45
CA ALA A 133 -5.50 -1.61 -5.29
C ALA A 133 -6.27 -0.44 -5.88
N SER A 134 -7.05 -0.71 -6.93
CA SER A 134 -7.85 0.33 -7.56
C SER A 134 -9.07 -0.23 -8.30
N LEU A 135 -10.05 0.64 -8.47
CA LEU A 135 -11.26 0.41 -9.24
C LEU A 135 -11.27 1.38 -10.42
N MET A 136 -11.33 0.82 -11.63
CA MET A 136 -11.17 1.58 -12.87
C MET A 136 -12.46 1.54 -13.69
N GLU A 137 -12.85 2.67 -14.26
CA GLU A 137 -13.89 2.73 -15.28
C GLU A 137 -13.29 2.28 -16.63
N TYR A 138 -14.05 1.53 -17.41
CA TYR A 138 -13.61 1.08 -18.72
C TYR A 138 -13.29 2.25 -19.67
N GLY A 139 -12.03 2.30 -20.12
CA GLY A 139 -11.53 3.34 -21.02
C GLY A 139 -11.03 4.61 -20.32
N ALA A 140 -11.11 4.69 -18.99
CA ALA A 140 -10.49 5.77 -18.23
C ALA A 140 -8.95 5.70 -18.28
N GLU A 141 -8.29 6.82 -18.00
CA GLU A 141 -6.82 6.90 -17.92
C GLU A 141 -6.34 6.70 -16.48
N TRP A 142 -7.11 7.18 -15.50
CA TRP A 142 -6.85 6.98 -14.07
C TRP A 142 -7.98 6.20 -13.40
N PRO A 143 -7.70 5.52 -12.27
CA PRO A 143 -8.76 4.86 -11.51
C PRO A 143 -9.70 5.85 -10.84
N ALA A 144 -10.99 5.49 -10.77
CA ALA A 144 -12.01 6.28 -10.08
C ALA A 144 -11.90 6.16 -8.55
N VAL A 145 -11.50 4.98 -8.07
CA VAL A 145 -11.26 4.72 -6.64
C VAL A 145 -9.88 4.10 -6.45
N ILE A 146 -9.14 4.61 -5.48
CA ILE A 146 -7.81 4.14 -5.09
C ILE A 146 -7.84 3.58 -3.68
N LEU A 147 -7.08 2.51 -3.44
CA LEU A 147 -6.73 2.00 -2.11
C LEU A 147 -5.23 2.19 -1.86
N GLU A 148 -4.88 2.80 -0.73
CA GLU A 148 -3.52 2.85 -0.19
C GLU A 148 -3.52 2.32 1.25
N VAL A 149 -2.57 1.43 1.53
CA VAL A 149 -2.40 0.79 2.84
C VAL A 149 -1.03 1.15 3.40
N GLY A 150 -1.02 1.86 4.53
CA GLY A 150 0.18 2.19 5.29
C GLY A 150 0.34 1.24 6.47
N ILE A 151 1.50 0.59 6.59
CA ILE A 151 1.87 -0.22 7.75
C ILE A 151 2.94 0.52 8.55
N SER A 152 2.61 0.88 9.79
CA SER A 152 3.48 1.65 10.69
C SER A 152 4.02 2.94 10.07
N GLU A 153 3.27 3.51 9.11
CA GLU A 153 3.55 4.79 8.49
C GLU A 153 2.72 5.88 9.15
N THR A 154 3.15 7.14 9.07
CA THR A 154 2.33 8.23 9.62
C THR A 154 1.07 8.42 8.76
N THR A 155 -0.10 8.62 9.38
CA THR A 155 -1.34 8.97 8.66
C THR A 155 -1.18 10.18 7.74
N ASN A 156 -0.31 11.13 8.11
CA ASN A 156 0.00 12.30 7.27
C ASN A 156 0.65 11.94 5.93
N LYS A 157 1.43 10.86 5.87
CA LYS A 157 2.01 10.36 4.62
C LYS A 157 0.92 9.78 3.72
N LEU A 158 0.02 8.97 4.27
CA LEU A 158 -1.16 8.46 3.56
C LEU A 158 -2.03 9.60 3.01
N TYR A 159 -2.19 10.70 3.76
CA TYR A 159 -2.88 11.87 3.24
C TYR A 159 -2.14 12.53 2.07
N LYS A 160 -0.82 12.68 2.11
CA LYS A 160 -0.06 13.16 0.95
C LYS A 160 -0.20 12.23 -0.25
N ASP A 161 -0.28 10.92 -0.02
CA ASP A 161 -0.51 9.96 -1.08
C ASP A 161 -1.89 10.12 -1.72
N ALA A 162 -2.93 10.36 -0.92
CA ALA A 162 -4.27 10.68 -1.42
C ALA A 162 -4.31 11.99 -2.21
N GLU A 163 -3.66 13.04 -1.73
CA GLU A 163 -3.55 14.33 -2.42
C GLU A 163 -2.97 14.16 -3.83
N ARG A 164 -1.85 13.42 -3.95
CA ARG A 164 -1.23 13.11 -5.25
C ARG A 164 -2.18 12.40 -6.21
N TRP A 165 -3.02 11.50 -5.72
CA TRP A 165 -4.02 10.81 -6.56
C TRP A 165 -5.17 11.72 -6.98
N LEU A 166 -5.74 12.48 -6.03
CA LEU A 166 -6.90 13.34 -6.28
C LEU A 166 -6.53 14.50 -7.22
N GLU A 167 -5.38 15.13 -7.01
CA GLU A 167 -4.92 16.28 -7.79
C GLU A 167 -4.19 15.86 -9.07
N GLY A 168 -3.48 14.72 -9.04
CA GLY A 168 -2.68 14.22 -10.16
C GLY A 168 -3.45 13.41 -11.21
N SER A 169 -4.77 13.26 -11.08
CA SER A 169 -5.60 12.44 -11.98
C SER A 169 -6.54 13.25 -12.87
N LEU A 170 -6.35 14.56 -12.98
CA LEU A 170 -7.25 15.48 -13.71
C LEU A 170 -8.73 15.34 -13.27
N GLY A 171 -8.93 15.02 -11.98
CA GLY A 171 -10.25 14.82 -11.40
C GLY A 171 -10.93 13.51 -11.78
N GLN A 172 -10.26 12.55 -12.44
CA GLN A 172 -10.83 11.22 -12.68
C GLN A 172 -10.87 10.37 -11.41
N THR A 173 -9.85 10.47 -10.55
CA THR A 173 -9.92 9.84 -9.22
C THR A 173 -10.87 10.62 -8.33
N LYS A 174 -11.93 9.96 -7.88
CA LYS A 174 -13.00 10.56 -7.07
C LYS A 174 -12.89 10.24 -5.59
N LEU A 175 -12.26 9.12 -5.25
CA LEU A 175 -12.11 8.64 -3.88
C LEU A 175 -10.76 7.95 -3.69
N VAL A 176 -10.10 8.29 -2.59
CA VAL A 176 -8.98 7.53 -2.06
C VAL A 176 -9.37 6.94 -0.71
N ILE A 177 -9.24 5.62 -0.60
CA ILE A 177 -9.44 4.86 0.62
C ILE A 177 -8.07 4.63 1.24
N LEU A 178 -7.87 5.18 2.43
CA LEU A 178 -6.63 5.06 3.18
C LEU A 178 -6.82 4.09 4.33
N VAL A 179 -5.94 3.09 4.41
CA VAL A 179 -5.89 2.14 5.51
C VAL A 179 -4.62 2.37 6.29
N ASP A 180 -4.77 2.82 7.53
CA ASP A 180 -3.67 3.06 8.45
C ASP A 180 -3.60 1.92 9.46
N VAL A 181 -2.50 1.17 9.45
CA VAL A 181 -2.27 0.04 10.34
C VAL A 181 -1.07 0.36 11.23
N GLU A 182 -1.30 0.48 12.53
CA GLU A 182 -0.24 0.59 13.53
C GLU A 182 -0.04 -0.78 14.21
N GLU A 183 1.20 -1.28 14.32
CA GLU A 183 1.55 -2.41 15.18
C GLU A 183 2.29 -1.91 16.43
N THR A 184 1.76 -2.19 17.62
CA THR A 184 2.38 -1.89 18.92
C THR A 184 2.71 -3.16 19.67
N ASP A 185 3.61 -3.08 20.66
CA ASP A 185 3.91 -4.19 21.58
C ASP A 185 4.50 -5.45 20.92
N LYS A 186 4.99 -5.35 19.68
CA LYS A 186 5.70 -6.43 19.00
C LYS A 186 7.02 -6.69 19.73
N GLN A 187 7.18 -7.92 20.23
CA GLN A 187 8.45 -8.33 20.81
C GLN A 187 9.44 -8.62 19.67
N HIS A 188 10.59 -7.95 19.72
CA HIS A 188 11.60 -8.14 18.70
C HIS A 188 12.46 -9.37 19.00
N THR A 189 12.31 -10.43 18.21
CA THR A 189 13.08 -11.67 18.39
C THR A 189 14.24 -11.83 17.39
N LEU A 190 14.68 -10.74 16.74
CA LEU A 190 15.68 -10.80 15.66
C LEU A 190 17.03 -11.39 16.13
N ASN A 191 17.37 -11.23 17.41
CA ASN A 191 18.60 -11.76 18.01
C ASN A 191 18.38 -13.08 18.75
N ASP A 192 17.15 -13.55 18.81
CA ASP A 192 16.85 -14.81 19.48
C ASP A 192 17.30 -15.96 18.61
N LYS A 193 18.03 -16.87 19.24
CA LYS A 193 18.30 -18.17 18.63
C LYS A 193 17.04 -18.98 18.87
N TRP A 194 16.31 -19.30 17.80
CA TRP A 194 15.15 -20.20 17.81
C TRP A 194 15.51 -21.65 18.21
N GLU A 195 16.65 -21.84 18.87
CA GLU A 195 17.23 -23.13 19.25
C GLU A 195 17.48 -24.04 18.02
N LEU A 196 17.67 -23.40 16.86
CA LEU A 196 17.98 -24.03 15.57
C LEU A 196 19.44 -23.76 15.18
N SER A 197 20.11 -24.78 14.63
CA SER A 197 21.45 -24.69 14.07
C SER A 197 21.44 -24.25 12.60
N ALA A 198 22.59 -23.82 12.08
CA ALA A 198 22.72 -23.53 10.64
C ALA A 198 22.39 -24.75 9.74
N ALA A 199 22.67 -25.97 10.21
CA ALA A 199 22.35 -27.20 9.49
C ALA A 199 20.84 -27.43 9.41
N ASP A 200 20.11 -27.07 10.47
CA ASP A 200 18.65 -27.17 10.53
C ASP A 200 17.98 -26.30 9.45
N PHE A 201 18.46 -25.06 9.27
CA PHE A 201 17.96 -24.18 8.20
C PHE A 201 18.22 -24.73 6.79
N GLN A 202 19.29 -25.49 6.58
CA GLN A 202 19.65 -26.05 5.27
C GLN A 202 18.91 -27.36 4.96
N GLN A 203 18.59 -28.15 5.98
CA GLN A 203 18.06 -29.50 5.81
C GLN A 203 16.55 -29.59 6.04
N MET A 204 15.98 -28.69 6.84
CA MET A 204 14.55 -28.72 7.13
C MET A 204 13.72 -28.18 5.98
N ARG A 205 12.62 -28.87 5.70
CA ARG A 205 11.58 -28.35 4.80
C ARG A 205 10.92 -27.14 5.43
N HIS A 206 10.55 -26.16 4.61
CA HIS A 206 9.94 -24.90 5.04
C HIS A 206 8.81 -25.08 6.08
N ARG A 207 7.89 -26.04 5.88
CA ARG A 207 6.78 -26.31 6.82
C ARG A 207 7.23 -26.85 8.19
N ALA A 208 8.32 -27.62 8.24
CA ALA A 208 8.88 -28.10 9.50
C ALA A 208 9.56 -26.94 10.23
N LEU A 209 10.38 -26.17 9.52
CA LEU A 209 11.03 -24.96 10.03
C LEU A 209 10.02 -23.95 10.61
N SER A 210 8.95 -23.63 9.86
CA SER A 210 7.91 -22.71 10.36
C SER A 210 7.24 -23.23 11.64
N ARG A 211 7.02 -24.54 11.75
CA ARG A 211 6.41 -25.14 12.94
C ARG A 211 7.33 -25.04 14.15
N ASP A 212 8.61 -25.30 13.97
CA ASP A 212 9.59 -25.26 15.06
C ASP A 212 9.78 -23.82 15.55
N ILE A 213 9.83 -22.84 14.63
CA ILE A 213 9.83 -21.41 14.98
C ILE A 213 8.56 -21.05 15.76
N LEU A 214 7.37 -21.41 15.27
CA LEU A 214 6.10 -21.14 15.98
C LEU A 214 6.05 -21.80 17.36
N GLN A 215 6.55 -23.03 17.48
CA GLN A 215 6.62 -23.74 18.75
C GLN A 215 7.59 -23.07 19.73
N TRP A 216 8.70 -22.51 19.23
CA TRP A 216 9.63 -21.73 20.05
C TRP A 216 8.94 -20.48 20.61
N TYR A 217 8.26 -19.69 19.78
CA TYR A 217 7.48 -18.52 20.23
C TYR A 217 6.46 -18.88 21.30
N HIS A 218 5.70 -19.95 21.07
CA HIS A 218 4.73 -20.46 22.04
C HIS A 218 5.39 -20.86 23.36
N THR A 219 6.50 -21.59 23.31
CA THR A 219 7.23 -22.05 24.51
C THR A 219 7.81 -20.88 25.31
N LYS A 220 8.25 -19.82 24.65
CA LYS A 220 8.76 -18.60 25.31
C LYS A 220 7.67 -17.63 25.75
N ALA A 221 6.39 -17.94 25.48
CA ALA A 221 5.26 -17.03 25.69
C ALA A 221 5.47 -15.67 25.02
N ILE A 222 6.08 -15.68 23.83
CA ILE A 222 6.30 -14.49 23.00
C ILE A 222 5.20 -14.44 21.95
N SER A 223 4.51 -13.30 21.86
CA SER A 223 3.58 -13.06 20.77
C SER A 223 4.36 -12.84 19.47
N LEU A 224 4.05 -13.64 18.43
CA LEU A 224 4.66 -13.51 17.11
C LEU A 224 4.41 -12.13 16.48
N VAL A 225 3.26 -11.54 16.82
CA VAL A 225 2.79 -10.26 16.32
C VAL A 225 2.31 -9.41 17.49
N GLY A 226 2.36 -8.10 17.32
CA GLY A 226 1.92 -7.12 18.30
C GLY A 226 0.41 -7.00 18.43
N THR A 227 0.00 -5.98 19.18
CA THR A 227 -1.35 -5.44 19.14
C THR A 227 -1.43 -4.50 17.94
N PHE A 228 -2.51 -4.58 17.19
CA PHE A 228 -2.68 -3.72 16.03
C PHE A 228 -3.81 -2.73 16.23
N LYS A 229 -3.71 -1.59 15.55
CA LYS A 229 -4.78 -0.62 15.39
C LYS A 229 -5.01 -0.38 13.93
N LEU A 230 -6.26 -0.49 13.51
CA LEU A 230 -6.70 -0.22 12.15
C LEU A 230 -7.54 1.06 12.11
N SER A 231 -7.18 1.98 11.24
CA SER A 231 -8.05 3.09 10.85
C SER A 231 -8.32 3.04 9.35
N VAL A 232 -9.55 3.35 8.95
CA VAL A 232 -9.93 3.45 7.55
C VAL A 232 -10.54 4.82 7.31
N HIS A 233 -9.97 5.53 6.34
CA HIS A 233 -10.37 6.87 5.96
C HIS A 233 -10.80 6.89 4.50
N LEU A 234 -11.88 7.62 4.23
CA LEU A 234 -12.33 7.96 2.89
C LEU A 234 -11.99 9.42 2.64
N TRP A 235 -11.36 9.72 1.51
CA TRP A 235 -11.12 11.08 1.07
C TRP A 235 -11.63 11.27 -0.35
N TYR A 236 -12.65 12.11 -0.47
CA TYR A 236 -13.32 12.43 -1.71
C TYR A 236 -12.66 13.62 -2.42
N SER A 237 -12.78 13.66 -3.75
CA SER A 237 -12.21 14.70 -4.61
C SER A 237 -12.77 16.11 -4.38
N ASP A 238 -13.91 16.25 -3.71
CA ASP A 238 -14.48 17.54 -3.31
C ASP A 238 -13.87 18.10 -2.01
N GLY A 239 -12.94 17.36 -1.40
CA GLY A 239 -12.28 17.69 -0.16
C GLY A 239 -12.91 17.08 1.09
N ASP A 240 -14.05 16.39 0.98
CA ASP A 240 -14.67 15.74 2.14
C ASP A 240 -13.81 14.56 2.62
N ARG A 241 -13.71 14.43 3.95
CA ARG A 241 -12.92 13.40 4.62
C ARG A 241 -13.73 12.73 5.71
N GLN A 242 -13.80 11.41 5.65
CA GLN A 242 -14.52 10.60 6.63
C GLN A 242 -13.61 9.54 7.23
N CYS A 243 -13.61 9.39 8.55
CA CYS A 243 -13.02 8.23 9.22
C CYS A 243 -14.15 7.23 9.52
N ILE A 244 -14.16 6.12 8.81
CA ILE A 244 -15.24 5.12 8.88
C ILE A 244 -14.91 3.99 9.86
N LEU A 245 -13.63 3.81 10.17
CA LEU A 245 -13.14 2.97 11.24
C LEU A 245 -12.00 3.72 11.92
N ASN A 246 -12.12 3.97 13.23
CA ASN A 246 -11.13 4.75 13.98
C ASN A 246 -10.43 3.87 15.01
N LYS A 247 -9.16 3.54 14.76
CA LYS A 247 -8.27 2.82 15.69
C LYS A 247 -8.91 1.58 16.30
N ALA A 248 -9.57 0.75 15.48
CA ALA A 248 -10.07 -0.54 15.90
C ALA A 248 -8.89 -1.41 16.34
N VAL A 249 -8.88 -1.78 17.63
CA VAL A 249 -7.79 -2.56 18.22
C VAL A 249 -8.04 -4.04 17.99
N PHE A 250 -6.99 -4.77 17.59
CA PHE A 250 -7.01 -6.22 17.52
C PHE A 250 -5.73 -6.83 18.05
N SER A 251 -5.87 -8.01 18.63
CA SER A 251 -4.79 -8.76 19.26
C SER A 251 -4.85 -10.21 18.79
N PRO A 252 -3.74 -10.96 18.87
CA PRO A 252 -3.76 -12.39 18.64
C PRO A 252 -4.91 -13.07 19.38
N GLY A 253 -5.75 -13.82 18.65
CA GLY A 253 -6.92 -14.54 19.19
C GLY A 253 -8.25 -13.77 19.19
N ASN A 254 -8.26 -12.47 18.84
CA ASN A 254 -9.47 -11.66 18.72
C ASN A 254 -9.61 -11.15 17.28
N LEU A 255 -10.56 -11.71 16.53
CA LEU A 255 -10.88 -11.24 15.18
C LEU A 255 -11.67 -9.92 15.26
N ILE A 256 -11.38 -8.98 14.36
CA ILE A 256 -12.18 -7.77 14.20
C ILE A 256 -13.53 -8.16 13.62
N ASP A 257 -14.61 -7.70 14.25
CA ASP A 257 -15.91 -7.66 13.61
C ASP A 257 -15.94 -6.50 12.62
N LEU A 258 -15.82 -6.85 11.34
CA LEU A 258 -15.73 -5.90 10.23
C LEU A 258 -17.08 -5.62 9.60
N THR A 259 -18.19 -6.04 10.25
CA THR A 259 -19.54 -5.63 9.86
C THR A 259 -19.68 -4.12 9.81
N THR A 260 -18.95 -3.38 10.66
CA THR A 260 -18.94 -1.90 10.65
C THR A 260 -18.47 -1.30 9.31
N ILE A 261 -17.65 -2.02 8.52
CA ILE A 261 -17.22 -1.56 7.19
C ILE A 261 -18.34 -1.79 6.15
N ASN A 262 -19.21 -2.79 6.35
CA ASN A 262 -20.27 -3.14 5.40
C ASN A 262 -21.41 -2.11 5.39
N ASP A 263 -21.66 -1.43 6.53
CA ASP A 263 -22.77 -0.48 6.66
C ASP A 263 -22.31 0.98 6.44
N VAL A 264 -21.12 1.18 5.88
CA VAL A 264 -20.57 2.51 5.66
C VAL A 264 -21.40 3.23 4.60
N PRO A 265 -22.01 4.39 4.93
CA PRO A 265 -22.74 5.18 3.96
C PRO A 265 -21.77 5.81 2.97
N LEU A 266 -21.47 5.08 1.90
CA LEU A 266 -20.71 5.57 0.76
C LEU A 266 -21.54 6.59 0.00
N ARG A 267 -20.98 7.78 -0.18
CA ARG A 267 -21.64 8.89 -0.86
C ARG A 267 -21.41 8.82 -2.36
N LEU A 268 -22.16 7.96 -3.03
CA LEU A 268 -22.02 7.72 -4.47
C LEU A 268 -22.15 9.00 -5.29
N GLU A 269 -22.95 9.97 -4.84
CA GLU A 269 -23.13 11.25 -5.50
C GLU A 269 -21.81 12.04 -5.67
N HIS A 270 -20.81 11.80 -4.83
CA HIS A 270 -19.48 12.42 -4.93
C HIS A 270 -18.55 11.65 -5.89
N LEU A 271 -18.93 10.44 -6.29
CA LEU A 271 -18.17 9.58 -7.19
C LEU A 271 -18.64 9.67 -8.64
N MET A 272 -19.80 10.27 -8.88
CA MET A 272 -20.36 10.34 -10.22
C MET A 272 -19.92 11.61 -10.99
N PRO A 273 -19.93 11.58 -12.33
CA PRO A 273 -19.71 12.77 -13.15
C PRO A 273 -20.75 13.85 -12.86
N ALA A 274 -20.36 15.13 -12.92
CA ALA A 274 -21.29 16.23 -12.72
C ALA A 274 -22.46 16.15 -13.73
N GLY A 275 -23.70 16.07 -13.22
CA GLY A 275 -24.92 16.01 -14.03
C GLY A 275 -25.53 14.61 -14.21
N SER A 276 -25.04 13.59 -13.53
CA SER A 276 -25.74 12.31 -13.42
C SER A 276 -26.89 12.42 -12.41
N ASP A 277 -28.14 12.39 -12.89
CA ASP A 277 -29.31 12.32 -12.02
C ASP A 277 -29.37 10.95 -11.33
N LEU A 278 -29.17 10.93 -10.01
CA LEU A 278 -29.47 9.75 -9.19
C LEU A 278 -30.99 9.61 -9.08
N ASP A 279 -31.55 8.55 -9.66
CA ASP A 279 -32.89 8.10 -9.31
C ASP A 279 -32.84 7.46 -7.90
N MET A 280 -32.91 8.30 -6.87
CA MET A 280 -32.91 7.93 -5.46
C MET A 280 -34.14 7.11 -5.02
N SER A 281 -35.03 6.73 -5.96
CA SER A 281 -36.26 5.99 -5.65
C SER A 281 -36.07 4.47 -5.52
N GLN A 282 -34.87 3.96 -5.78
CA GLN A 282 -34.54 2.54 -5.62
C GLN A 282 -33.41 2.42 -4.58
N HIS A 283 -33.63 1.62 -3.53
CA HIS A 283 -32.69 1.26 -2.45
C HIS A 283 -32.83 2.04 -1.12
N PHE A 284 -33.83 1.62 -0.33
CA PHE A 284 -33.73 1.44 1.13
C PHE A 284 -33.74 -0.05 1.44
#